data_AF-A0AAV2ZIB8-F1
#
_entry.id   AF-A0AAV2ZIB8-F1
#
_cell.length_a   1.000
_cell.length_b   1.000
_cell.length_c   1.000
_cell.angle_alpha   90.00
_cell.angle_beta   90.00
_cell.angle_gamma   90.00
#
_symmetry.space_group_name_H-M   'P 1'
#
loop_
_entity.id
_entity.type
_entity.pdbx_description
1 polymer ?
#
loop_
_entity_poly.entity_id
_entity_poly.type
_entity_poly.pdbx_seq_one_letter_code
_entity_poly.pdbx_strand_id
1 'polypeptide(L)'
;ISDNWTGYNLDVFTLPNHYSEDLECVFIPHGVIVDRIERVANDIMRDIGDNHITVLCVLKGGYKFCADLVEHIKNLSRNSDRFISMRVDFIRLRSYCNDKSTEDLQIIGGEDLSKLTGKCFSVMQDVIGTGRTMTALLSHLKTYSPKMVKVARWVV
;
A
#
# COMPACT_ATOMS: atom_id res chain seq x y z
N ILE A 1 -10.46 14.28 3.17
CA ILE A 1 -11.44 14.37 4.29
C ILE A 1 -11.26 15.77 4.88
N SER A 2 -12.33 16.49 5.19
CA SER A 2 -12.21 17.84 5.79
C SER A 2 -11.69 17.72 7.22
N ASP A 3 -10.92 18.71 7.68
CA ASP A 3 -10.42 18.76 9.06
C ASP A 3 -11.56 18.80 10.10
N ASN A 4 -12.76 19.21 9.70
CA ASN A 4 -13.96 19.24 10.55
C ASN A 4 -14.75 17.91 10.53
N TRP A 5 -14.22 16.87 9.91
CA TRP A 5 -14.87 15.56 9.87
C TRP A 5 -14.71 14.83 11.19
N THR A 6 -15.84 14.51 11.83
CA THR A 6 -15.90 13.88 13.15
C THR A 6 -16.09 12.36 13.11
N GLY A 7 -16.13 11.76 11.92
CA GLY A 7 -16.41 10.33 11.77
C GLY A 7 -17.89 9.97 11.95
N TYR A 8 -18.18 8.68 11.86
CA TYR A 8 -19.50 8.11 12.09
C TYR A 8 -19.60 7.51 13.50
N ASN A 9 -20.81 7.52 14.07
CA ASN A 9 -21.09 6.88 15.35
C ASN A 9 -20.84 5.36 15.29
N LEU A 10 -20.32 4.78 16.36
CA LEU A 10 -20.01 3.34 16.47
C LEU A 10 -21.25 2.45 16.42
N ASP A 11 -22.37 2.91 16.99
CA ASP A 11 -23.61 2.12 17.18
C ASP A 11 -24.29 1.73 15.86
N VAL A 12 -23.94 2.40 14.76
CA VAL A 12 -24.47 2.09 13.43
C VAL A 12 -23.60 1.10 12.64
N PHE A 13 -22.54 0.56 13.26
CA PHE A 13 -21.67 -0.46 12.66
C PHE A 13 -21.53 -1.69 13.54
N THR A 14 -21.18 -2.81 12.91
CA THR A 14 -20.75 -4.02 13.63
C THR A 14 -19.27 -3.94 13.92
N LEU A 15 -18.91 -3.83 15.19
CA LEU A 15 -17.53 -3.73 15.66
C LEU A 15 -17.21 -4.88 16.63
N PRO A 16 -15.94 -5.31 16.75
CA PRO A 16 -15.56 -6.29 17.75
C PRO A 16 -15.77 -5.75 19.17
N ASN A 17 -16.52 -6.48 20.00
CA ASN A 17 -16.89 -6.03 21.35
C ASN A 17 -15.69 -5.68 22.24
N HIS A 18 -14.52 -6.28 22.01
CA HIS A 18 -13.32 -5.98 22.80
C HIS A 18 -12.68 -4.63 22.50
N TYR A 19 -13.17 -3.89 21.49
CA TYR A 19 -12.72 -2.53 21.16
C TYR A 19 -13.78 -1.46 21.47
N SER A 20 -14.93 -1.81 22.04
CA SER A 20 -16.07 -0.87 22.19
C SER A 20 -15.75 0.34 23.07
N GLU A 21 -14.82 0.21 24.02
CA GLU A 21 -14.39 1.29 24.91
C GLU A 21 -13.11 2.01 24.41
N ASP A 22 -12.45 1.47 23.39
CA ASP A 22 -11.17 1.97 22.87
C ASP A 22 -11.33 2.87 21.64
N LEU A 23 -12.53 2.93 21.06
CA LEU A 23 -12.81 3.64 19.82
C LEU A 23 -13.69 4.87 20.10
N GLU A 24 -13.39 5.97 19.42
CA GLU A 24 -14.21 7.20 19.49
C GLU A 24 -15.25 7.24 18.37
N CYS A 25 -14.85 6.90 17.14
CA CYS A 25 -15.71 6.91 15.98
C CYS A 25 -15.21 5.95 14.89
N VAL A 26 -16.07 5.62 13.93
CA VAL A 26 -15.65 5.02 12.67
C VAL A 26 -15.27 6.14 11.70
N PHE A 27 -13.96 6.32 11.45
CA PHE A 27 -13.50 7.42 10.61
C PHE A 27 -13.77 7.18 9.11
N ILE A 28 -13.54 5.95 8.63
CA ILE A 28 -13.81 5.50 7.27
C ILE A 28 -14.43 4.10 7.34
N PRO A 29 -15.68 3.91 6.88
CA PRO A 29 -16.32 2.61 6.85
C PRO A 29 -15.63 1.62 5.92
N HIS A 30 -15.63 0.33 6.27
CA HIS A 30 -15.02 -0.72 5.46
C HIS A 30 -15.51 -0.75 4.01
N GLY A 31 -16.82 -0.60 3.76
CA GLY A 31 -17.38 -0.58 2.40
C GLY A 31 -16.78 0.52 1.53
N VAL A 32 -16.64 1.73 2.08
CA VAL A 32 -16.03 2.88 1.37
C VAL A 32 -14.56 2.60 1.02
N ILE A 33 -13.85 1.88 1.89
CA ILE A 33 -12.46 1.45 1.63
C ILE A 33 -12.43 0.50 0.44
N VAL A 34 -13.28 -0.52 0.43
CA VAL A 34 -13.37 -1.51 -0.66
C VAL A 34 -13.69 -0.84 -1.99
N ASP A 35 -14.72 0.01 -2.03
CA ASP A 35 -15.10 0.77 -3.24
C ASP A 35 -13.94 1.63 -3.75
N ARG A 36 -13.19 2.25 -2.83
CA ARG A 36 -12.03 3.07 -3.19
C ARG A 36 -10.88 2.22 -3.74
N ILE A 37 -10.62 1.06 -3.14
CA ILE A 37 -9.59 0.12 -3.60
C ILE A 37 -9.92 -0.37 -5.01
N GLU A 38 -11.19 -0.68 -5.29
CA GLU A 38 -11.62 -1.09 -6.64
C GLU A 38 -11.31 0.01 -7.68
N ARG A 39 -11.57 1.27 -7.34
CA ARG A 39 -11.23 2.39 -8.23
C ARG A 39 -9.72 2.51 -8.44
N VAL A 40 -8.92 2.37 -7.37
CA VAL A 40 -7.46 2.42 -7.45
C VAL A 40 -6.91 1.26 -8.29
N ALA A 41 -7.48 0.07 -8.19
CA ALA A 41 -7.11 -1.07 -9.03
C ALA A 41 -7.31 -0.76 -10.52
N ASN A 42 -8.47 -0.19 -10.88
CA ASN A 42 -8.75 0.24 -12.25
C ASN A 42 -7.76 1.31 -12.76
N ASP A 43 -7.42 2.29 -11.92
CA ASP A 43 -6.44 3.32 -12.27
C ASP A 43 -5.04 2.72 -12.47
N ILE A 44 -4.64 1.76 -11.62
CA ILE A 44 -3.37 1.01 -11.76
C ILE A 44 -3.35 0.21 -13.07
N MET A 45 -4.43 -0.51 -13.40
CA MET A 45 -4.48 -1.29 -14.64
C MET A 45 -4.37 -0.41 -15.88
N ARG A 46 -4.99 0.79 -15.85
CA ARG A 46 -4.88 1.76 -16.94
C ARG A 46 -3.45 2.30 -17.07
N ASP A 47 -2.82 2.67 -15.96
CA ASP A 47 -1.49 3.28 -15.92
C ASP A 47 -0.36 2.29 -16.27
N ILE A 48 -0.51 1.02 -15.87
CA ILE A 48 0.52 -0.01 -16.11
C ILE A 48 0.40 -0.59 -17.52
N GLY A 49 -0.80 -0.61 -18.10
CA GLY A 49 -1.04 -1.25 -19.39
C GLY A 49 -0.63 -2.72 -19.36
N ASP A 50 0.05 -3.19 -20.41
CA ASP A 50 0.41 -4.61 -20.56
C ASP A 50 1.77 -4.96 -19.93
N ASN A 51 2.30 -4.08 -19.06
CA ASN A 51 3.58 -4.32 -18.40
C ASN A 51 3.42 -5.29 -17.23
N HIS A 52 4.41 -6.16 -17.03
CA HIS A 52 4.54 -6.94 -15.81
C HIS A 52 4.79 -6.02 -14.60
N ILE A 53 4.08 -6.28 -13.50
CA ILE A 53 4.24 -5.53 -12.25
C ILE A 53 4.73 -6.44 -11.12
N THR A 54 5.67 -5.93 -10.32
CA THR A 54 5.94 -6.44 -8.98
C THR A 54 5.23 -5.55 -7.96
N VAL A 55 4.35 -6.11 -7.14
CA VAL A 55 3.70 -5.43 -6.01
C VAL A 55 4.57 -5.64 -4.79
N LEU A 56 5.09 -4.55 -4.22
CA LEU A 56 5.93 -4.57 -3.03
C LEU A 56 5.12 -4.13 -1.82
N CYS A 57 4.76 -5.08 -0.96
CA CYS A 57 3.96 -4.83 0.23
C CYS A 57 4.84 -4.47 1.43
N VAL A 58 4.59 -3.31 2.04
CA VAL A 58 5.27 -2.90 3.27
C VAL A 58 4.51 -3.44 4.49
N LEU A 59 5.14 -4.39 5.19
CA LEU A 59 4.62 -5.00 6.41
C LEU A 59 4.90 -4.14 7.65
N LYS A 60 4.06 -4.19 8.70
CA LYS A 60 2.87 -5.07 8.82
C LYS A 60 1.59 -4.43 8.27
N GLY A 61 1.38 -3.14 8.47
CA GLY A 61 0.08 -2.49 8.27
C GLY A 61 -0.45 -2.52 6.83
N GLY A 62 0.43 -2.53 5.81
CA GLY A 62 0.03 -2.56 4.41
C GLY A 62 -0.52 -3.90 3.90
N TYR A 63 -0.50 -4.98 4.71
CA TYR A 63 -0.84 -6.32 4.23
C TYR A 63 -2.29 -6.45 3.75
N LYS A 64 -3.25 -5.89 4.51
CA LYS A 64 -4.68 -6.00 4.19
C LYS A 64 -5.01 -5.21 2.93
N PHE A 65 -4.48 -3.98 2.84
CA PHE A 65 -4.55 -3.20 1.60
C PHE A 65 -4.02 -3.96 0.40
N CYS A 66 -2.79 -4.49 0.53
CA CYS A 66 -2.13 -5.15 -0.57
C CYS A 66 -2.93 -6.37 -1.01
N ALA A 67 -3.48 -7.15 -0.06
CA ALA A 67 -4.31 -8.30 -0.37
C ALA A 67 -5.56 -7.89 -1.16
N ASP A 68 -6.32 -6.93 -0.65
CA ASP A 68 -7.58 -6.48 -1.27
C ASP A 68 -7.31 -5.90 -2.66
N LEU A 69 -6.30 -5.04 -2.81
CA LEU A 69 -5.95 -4.44 -4.09
C LEU A 69 -5.47 -5.46 -5.12
N VAL A 70 -4.63 -6.42 -4.71
CA VAL A 70 -4.18 -7.51 -5.61
C VAL A 70 -5.36 -8.37 -6.03
N GLU A 71 -6.32 -8.63 -5.15
CA GLU A 71 -7.53 -9.36 -5.47
C GLU A 71 -8.39 -8.61 -6.50
N HIS A 72 -8.60 -7.30 -6.32
CA HIS A 72 -9.31 -6.48 -7.31
C HIS A 72 -8.61 -6.47 -8.67
N ILE A 73 -7.28 -6.34 -8.73
CA ILE A 73 -6.54 -6.39 -10.00
C ILE A 73 -6.65 -7.79 -10.65
N LYS A 74 -6.59 -8.87 -9.88
CA LYS A 74 -6.81 -10.24 -10.39
C LYS A 74 -8.21 -10.41 -10.94
N ASN A 75 -9.23 -9.89 -10.25
CA ASN A 75 -10.62 -9.96 -10.69
C ASN A 75 -10.81 -9.20 -12.00
N LEU A 76 -10.28 -7.99 -12.12
CA LEU A 76 -10.31 -7.24 -13.38
C LEU A 76 -9.55 -7.96 -14.50
N SER A 77 -8.40 -8.57 -14.20
CA SER A 77 -7.61 -9.33 -15.20
C SER A 77 -8.30 -10.61 -15.69
N ARG A 78 -9.22 -11.18 -14.91
CA ARG A 78 -9.99 -12.38 -15.29
C ARG A 78 -11.27 -12.06 -16.06
N ASN A 79 -11.83 -10.86 -15.83
CA ASN A 79 -13.13 -10.46 -16.35
C ASN A 79 -13.02 -9.39 -17.46
N SER A 80 -11.82 -9.11 -17.96
CA SER A 80 -11.59 -8.17 -19.05
C SER A 80 -10.57 -8.72 -20.05
N ASP A 81 -10.51 -8.12 -21.24
CA ASP A 81 -9.53 -8.47 -22.28
C ASP A 81 -8.10 -8.04 -21.93
N ARG A 82 -7.89 -7.39 -20.77
CA ARG A 82 -6.60 -6.87 -20.32
C ARG A 82 -6.06 -7.73 -19.20
N PHE A 83 -4.89 -8.33 -19.42
CA PHE A 83 -4.24 -9.19 -18.45
C PHE A 83 -2.93 -8.57 -17.96
N ILE A 84 -2.78 -8.45 -16.64
CA ILE A 84 -1.53 -8.01 -16.02
C ILE A 84 -0.94 -9.17 -15.21
N SER A 85 0.25 -9.60 -15.62
CA SER A 85 1.03 -10.56 -14.85
C SER A 85 1.66 -9.86 -13.64
N MET A 86 1.27 -10.30 -12.45
CA MET A 86 1.72 -9.74 -11.18
C MET A 86 2.61 -10.71 -10.40
N ARG A 87 3.66 -10.18 -9.78
CA ARG A 87 4.39 -10.83 -8.67
C ARG A 87 4.15 -10.03 -7.40
N VAL A 88 4.01 -10.69 -6.25
CA VAL A 88 3.92 -10.00 -4.95
C VAL A 88 5.16 -10.32 -4.14
N ASP A 89 5.74 -9.31 -3.52
CA ASP A 89 6.86 -9.44 -2.60
C ASP A 89 6.59 -8.64 -1.33
N PHE A 90 7.20 -9.04 -0.22
CA PHE A 90 6.93 -8.51 1.11
C PHE A 90 8.22 -8.02 1.76
N ILE A 91 8.23 -6.75 2.15
CA ILE A 91 9.33 -6.14 2.87
C ILE A 91 8.85 -5.59 4.20
N ARG A 92 9.76 -5.53 5.17
CA ARG A 92 9.55 -4.84 6.43
C ARG A 92 10.55 -3.72 6.57
N LEU A 93 10.07 -2.53 6.87
CA LEU A 93 10.91 -1.38 7.14
C LEU A 93 11.15 -1.26 8.64
N ARG A 94 12.40 -1.07 9.04
CA ARG A 94 12.76 -0.59 10.37
C ARG A 94 13.47 0.74 10.24
N SER A 95 12.91 1.78 10.85
CA SER A 95 13.63 3.03 11.10
C SER A 95 14.27 2.95 12.48
N TYR A 96 15.59 3.03 12.57
CA TYR A 96 16.26 3.24 13.85
C TYR A 96 16.12 4.71 14.23
N CYS A 97 15.22 5.01 15.18
CA CYS A 97 15.21 6.29 15.88
C CYS A 97 16.14 6.18 17.09
N ASN A 98 17.46 6.23 16.85
CA ASN A 98 18.37 6.67 17.90
C ASN A 98 18.69 8.14 17.61
N ASP A 99 18.57 8.98 18.63
CA ASP A 99 18.57 10.46 18.66
C ASP A 99 19.78 11.19 18.04
N LYS A 100 20.57 10.54 17.19
CA LYS A 100 21.70 11.12 16.49
C LYS A 100 21.70 10.62 15.05
N SER A 101 20.99 11.35 14.19
CA SER A 101 21.29 11.52 12.77
C SER A 101 22.02 10.36 12.06
N THR A 102 21.30 9.42 11.43
CA THR A 102 21.69 8.90 10.10
C THR A 102 20.55 8.11 9.43
N GLU A 103 20.57 8.19 8.10
CA GLU A 103 19.55 7.86 7.13
C GLU A 103 19.40 6.35 6.84
N ASP A 104 19.70 5.48 7.81
CA ASP A 104 19.76 4.04 7.57
C ASP A 104 18.39 3.37 7.74
N LEU A 105 17.59 3.45 6.68
CA LEU A 105 16.40 2.62 6.50
C LEU A 105 16.83 1.16 6.31
N GLN A 106 16.55 0.30 7.29
CA GLN A 106 16.80 -1.13 7.13
C GLN A 106 15.57 -1.80 6.49
N ILE A 107 15.78 -2.39 5.31
CA ILE A 107 14.81 -3.26 4.65
C ILE A 107 15.09 -4.70 5.10
N ILE A 108 14.08 -5.34 5.69
CA ILE A 108 14.15 -6.71 6.20
C ILE A 108 13.16 -7.57 5.41
N GLY A 109 13.65 -8.71 4.92
CA GLY A 109 12.87 -9.60 4.07
C GLY A 109 12.75 -9.08 2.64
N GLY A 110 11.96 -9.79 1.84
CA GLY A 110 11.86 -9.60 0.39
C GLY A 110 12.80 -10.53 -0.37
N GLU A 111 12.49 -10.79 -1.65
CA GLU A 111 13.47 -11.34 -2.57
C GLU A 111 14.59 -10.31 -2.82
N ASP A 112 15.71 -10.77 -3.40
CA ASP A 112 16.77 -9.87 -3.83
C ASP A 112 16.21 -8.71 -4.69
N LEU A 113 16.30 -7.49 -4.15
CA LEU A 113 15.79 -6.27 -4.77
C LEU A 113 16.46 -5.97 -6.12
N SER A 114 17.62 -6.60 -6.41
CA SER A 114 18.24 -6.58 -7.73
C SER A 114 17.29 -7.04 -8.84
N LYS A 115 16.33 -7.93 -8.51
CA LYS A 115 15.31 -8.43 -9.45
C LYS A 115 14.29 -7.37 -9.88
N LEU A 116 14.28 -6.18 -9.25
CA LEU A 116 13.43 -5.05 -9.62
C LEU A 116 14.01 -4.21 -10.76
N THR A 117 15.28 -4.44 -11.13
CA THR A 117 15.96 -3.74 -12.24
C THR A 117 15.17 -3.88 -13.54
N GLY A 118 14.86 -2.76 -14.18
CA GLY A 118 14.10 -2.73 -15.44
C GLY A 118 12.63 -3.18 -15.35
N LYS A 119 12.08 -3.39 -14.14
CA LYS A 119 10.67 -3.76 -13.95
C LYS A 119 9.82 -2.60 -13.47
N CYS A 120 8.51 -2.71 -13.69
CA CYS A 120 7.53 -1.83 -13.08
C CYS A 120 7.17 -2.39 -11.70
N PHE A 121 7.16 -1.55 -10.67
CA PHE A 121 6.67 -1.97 -9.37
C PHE A 121 5.78 -0.93 -8.71
N SER A 122 4.86 -1.41 -7.86
CA SER A 122 3.99 -0.57 -7.04
C SER A 122 4.23 -0.86 -5.57
N VAL A 123 4.60 0.18 -4.82
CA VAL A 123 4.76 0.08 -3.36
C VAL A 123 3.41 0.30 -2.68
N MET A 124 3.04 -0.63 -1.81
CA MET A 124 1.79 -0.59 -1.04
C MET A 124 2.08 -0.29 0.42
N GLN A 125 1.51 0.81 0.93
CA GLN A 125 1.59 1.19 2.33
C GLN A 125 0.20 1.57 2.86
N ASP A 126 -0.01 1.39 4.15
CA ASP A 126 -1.22 1.84 4.85
C ASP A 126 -1.24 3.38 4.98
N VAL A 127 -0.32 3.97 5.74
CA VAL A 127 -0.37 5.39 6.09
C VAL A 127 0.98 6.04 5.83
N ILE A 128 0.95 7.22 5.20
CA ILE A 128 2.12 8.09 5.11
C ILE A 128 1.97 9.19 6.15
N GLY A 129 2.68 9.07 7.27
CA GLY A 129 2.78 10.15 8.26
C GLY A 129 3.71 11.27 7.78
N THR A 130 4.98 11.21 8.15
CA THR A 130 5.98 12.25 7.80
C THR A 130 6.60 12.09 6.42
N GLY A 131 6.26 11.04 5.66
CA GLY A 131 6.83 10.75 4.34
C GLY A 131 8.29 10.26 4.32
N ARG A 132 9.06 10.46 5.41
CA ARG A 132 10.50 10.15 5.48
C ARG A 132 10.83 8.70 5.10
N THR A 133 10.08 7.75 5.65
CA THR A 133 10.25 6.31 5.38
C THR A 133 10.05 5.99 3.90
N MET A 134 9.05 6.60 3.25
CA MET A 134 8.81 6.37 1.83
C MET A 134 9.84 7.05 0.95
N THR A 135 10.27 8.25 1.31
CA THR A 135 11.35 8.94 0.59
C THR A 135 12.62 8.10 0.62
N ALA A 136 13.01 7.58 1.79
CA ALA A 136 14.18 6.71 1.93
C ALA A 136 14.02 5.40 1.12
N LEU A 137 12.85 4.75 1.17
CA LEU A 137 12.59 3.53 0.41
C LEU A 137 12.68 3.78 -1.10
N LEU A 138 12.05 4.85 -1.59
CA LEU A 138 12.09 5.20 -3.01
C LEU A 138 13.50 5.56 -3.46
N SER A 139 14.26 6.29 -2.66
CA SER A 139 15.67 6.58 -2.93
C SER A 139 16.49 5.30 -3.04
N HIS A 140 16.30 4.34 -2.11
CA HIS A 140 16.98 3.05 -2.15
C HIS A 140 16.58 2.24 -3.38
N LEU A 141 15.29 2.12 -3.70
CA LEU A 141 14.82 1.35 -4.85
C LEU A 141 15.23 1.97 -6.20
N LYS A 142 15.39 3.29 -6.27
CA LYS A 142 15.91 3.97 -7.48
C LYS A 142 17.34 3.57 -7.83
N THR A 143 18.15 3.14 -6.85
CA THR A 143 19.53 2.68 -7.11
C THR A 143 19.57 1.44 -8.01
N TYR A 144 18.50 0.64 -8.02
CA TYR A 144 18.34 -0.54 -8.88
C TYR A 144 17.79 -0.21 -10.27
N SER A 145 17.62 1.07 -10.62
CA SER A 145 17.16 1.51 -11.96
C SER A 145 15.91 0.76 -12.46
N PRO A 146 14.78 0.85 -11.73
CA PRO A 146 13.52 0.27 -12.18
C PRO A 146 12.96 1.00 -13.40
N LYS A 147 12.14 0.30 -14.20
CA LYS A 147 11.48 0.91 -15.37
C LYS A 147 10.42 1.93 -14.95
N MET A 148 9.66 1.62 -13.91
CA MET A 148 8.62 2.51 -13.39
C MET A 148 8.37 2.21 -11.91
N VAL A 149 8.18 3.27 -11.12
CA VAL A 149 7.82 3.19 -9.71
C VAL A 149 6.51 3.93 -9.49
N LYS A 150 5.52 3.23 -8.94
CA LYS A 150 4.25 3.81 -8.49
C LYS A 150 4.10 3.56 -6.99
N VAL A 151 3.42 4.46 -6.30
CA VAL A 151 3.12 4.33 -4.87
C VAL A 151 1.62 4.42 -4.71
N ALA A 152 1.04 3.44 -4.03
CA ALA A 152 -0.36 3.46 -3.63
C ALA A 152 -0.44 3.40 -2.10
N ARG A 153 -1.37 4.18 -1.55
CA ARG A 153 -1.54 4.38 -0.10
C ARG A 153 -3.01 4.39 0.30
N TRP A 154 -3.32 3.97 1.53
CA TRP A 154 -4.69 3.99 2.07
C TRP A 154 -5.14 5.38 2.48
N VAL A 155 -4.33 6.08 3.27
CA VAL A 155 -4.71 7.38 3.84
C VAL A 155 -3.70 8.45 3.41
N VAL A 156 -4.22 9.64 3.09
CA VAL A 156 -3.44 10.84 2.72
C VAL A 156 -3.28 11.74 3.92
#